data_AF-A0A9P8L985-F1
#
_entry.id   AF-A0A9P8L985-F1
#
_cell.length_a   1.000
_cell.length_b   1.000
_cell.length_c   1.000
_cell.angle_alpha   90.00
_cell.angle_beta   90.00
_cell.angle_gamma   90.00
#
_symmetry.space_group_name_H-M   'P 1'
#
loop_
_entity.id
_entity.type
_entity.pdbx_description
1 polymer ?
#
loop_
_entity_poly.entity_id
_entity_poly.type
_entity_poly.pdbx_seq_one_letter_code
_entity_poly.pdbx_strand_id
1 'polypeptide(L)'
;YGLNGKAYTIHFFIGVTDDEIGILSRHPNHVGSVYTFSSNLEPRSNAGCDNCEEQKASGVLSKAQIHITSVLLGHALNPGIHGISSLVPDDVKGYLTAQLNWRIVEAVSGRTVNINEELPNTKIFVMKGTADHQPDDRELSRYRDYTPMWEPTHGKAGGGGANDGLVAQ
;
A
#
# COMPACT_ATOMS: atom_id res chain seq x y z
N TYR A 1 13.34 7.17 -5.10
CA TYR A 1 13.77 8.57 -4.90
C TYR A 1 12.69 9.53 -4.40
N GLY A 2 11.54 9.04 -3.91
CA GLY A 2 10.35 9.87 -3.63
C GLY A 2 10.59 11.09 -2.74
N LEU A 3 11.34 10.95 -1.63
CA LEU A 3 11.68 12.06 -0.73
C LEU A 3 13.16 12.45 -0.82
N ASN A 4 13.68 12.59 -2.03
CA ASN A 4 15.11 12.85 -2.28
C ASN A 4 16.03 11.83 -1.59
N GLY A 5 15.61 10.56 -1.56
CA GLY A 5 16.34 9.46 -0.93
C GLY A 5 16.10 9.29 0.58
N LYS A 6 15.39 10.21 1.24
CA LYS A 6 14.96 9.96 2.62
C LYS A 6 14.01 8.77 2.67
N ALA A 7 14.25 7.86 3.60
CA ALA A 7 13.39 6.71 3.84
C ALA A 7 12.04 7.15 4.41
N TYR A 8 10.99 6.44 4.03
CA TYR A 8 9.63 6.60 4.53
C TYR A 8 8.88 5.27 4.51
N THR A 9 7.83 5.20 5.32
CA THR A 9 6.94 4.05 5.42
C THR A 9 5.54 4.45 5.00
N ILE A 10 4.92 3.67 4.12
CA ILE A 10 3.48 3.74 3.82
C ILE A 10 2.80 2.67 4.66
N HIS A 11 1.99 3.09 5.64
CA HIS A 11 1.16 2.20 6.47
C HIS A 11 -0.25 2.13 5.93
N PHE A 12 -0.81 0.92 5.89
CA PHE A 12 -2.16 0.66 5.37
C PHE A 12 -3.05 0.17 6.49
N PHE A 13 -4.31 0.61 6.45
CA PHE A 13 -5.31 0.32 7.46
C PHE A 13 -6.64 -0.05 6.81
N ILE A 14 -7.39 -0.95 7.45
CA ILE A 14 -8.79 -1.23 7.10
C ILE A 14 -9.63 -0.96 8.34
N GLY A 15 -10.29 0.20 8.36
CA GLY A 15 -11.03 0.71 9.50
C GLY A 15 -10.72 2.17 9.78
N VAL A 16 -11.26 2.66 10.91
CA VAL A 16 -10.96 3.99 11.43
C VAL A 16 -9.49 4.06 11.85
N THR A 17 -8.82 5.14 11.52
CA THR A 17 -7.46 5.41 12.02
C THR A 17 -7.59 6.46 13.11
N ASP A 18 -7.50 6.04 14.37
CA ASP A 18 -7.47 7.00 15.48
C ASP A 18 -6.08 7.65 15.51
N ASP A 19 -6.04 8.97 15.74
CA ASP A 19 -4.81 9.75 15.70
C ASP A 19 -3.87 9.52 16.89
N GLU A 20 -4.32 8.78 17.91
CA GLU A 20 -3.67 8.71 19.21
C GLU A 20 -2.64 7.58 19.36
N ILE A 21 -2.52 6.66 18.39
CA ILE A 21 -1.55 5.56 18.50
C ILE A 21 -0.18 6.00 18.01
N GLY A 22 0.74 6.24 18.96
CA GLY A 22 2.12 6.69 18.67
C GLY A 22 2.97 5.72 17.82
N ILE A 23 2.60 4.44 17.73
CA ILE A 23 3.27 3.46 16.86
C ILE A 23 2.24 2.90 15.86
N LEU A 24 2.22 3.44 14.64
CA LEU A 24 1.26 3.09 13.59
C LEU A 24 1.16 1.58 13.30
N SER A 25 2.28 0.86 13.37
CA SER A 25 2.32 -0.59 13.11
C SER A 25 1.64 -1.44 14.19
N ARG A 26 1.31 -0.86 15.36
CA ARG A 26 0.57 -1.51 16.45
C ARG A 26 -0.91 -1.16 16.46
N HIS A 27 -1.36 -0.32 15.53
CA HIS A 27 -2.76 0.06 15.46
C HIS A 27 -3.63 -1.17 15.13
N PRO A 28 -4.78 -1.39 15.80
CA PRO A 28 -5.62 -2.58 15.59
C PRO A 28 -6.05 -2.79 14.13
N ASN A 29 -6.33 -1.69 13.44
CA ASN A 29 -6.72 -1.69 12.02
C ASN A 29 -5.54 -1.73 11.04
N HIS A 30 -4.28 -1.79 11.49
CA HIS A 30 -3.10 -1.83 10.62
C HIS A 30 -2.98 -3.19 9.93
N VAL A 31 -2.96 -3.19 8.60
CA VAL A 31 -2.95 -4.43 7.80
C VAL A 31 -1.60 -4.71 7.14
N GLY A 32 -0.72 -3.72 7.09
CA GLY A 32 0.60 -3.88 6.51
C GLY A 32 1.27 -2.55 6.21
N SER A 33 2.54 -2.62 5.80
CA SER A 33 3.30 -1.44 5.44
C SER A 33 4.32 -1.72 4.34
N VAL A 34 4.69 -0.68 3.60
CA VAL A 34 5.80 -0.68 2.65
C VAL A 34 6.85 0.29 3.15
N TYR A 35 8.05 -0.21 3.43
CA TYR A 35 9.20 0.60 3.85
C TYR A 35 10.13 0.85 2.66
N THR A 36 10.56 2.10 2.48
CA THR A 36 11.57 2.44 1.47
C THR A 36 12.96 2.44 2.09
N PHE A 37 13.69 1.34 1.90
CA PHE A 37 15.09 1.24 2.33
C PHE A 37 15.99 2.04 1.39
N SER A 38 16.23 3.30 1.75
CA SER A 38 17.01 4.25 0.94
C SER A 38 17.79 5.23 1.83
N SER A 39 18.79 5.88 1.24
CA SER A 39 19.64 6.89 1.89
C SER A 39 19.44 8.27 1.26
N ASN A 40 19.54 9.32 2.09
CA ASN A 40 19.44 10.70 1.66
C ASN A 40 20.46 10.98 0.53
N LEU A 41 19.99 11.59 -0.56
CA LEU A 41 20.80 11.96 -1.71
C LEU A 41 21.47 13.34 -1.59
N GLU A 42 21.31 14.04 -0.46
CA GLU A 42 22.02 15.29 -0.27
C GLU A 42 23.53 15.11 -0.44
N PRO A 43 24.22 16.05 -1.12
CA PRO A 43 25.64 15.94 -1.42
C PRO A 43 26.46 16.10 -0.14
N ARG A 44 26.59 15.02 0.62
CA ARG A 44 27.65 14.88 1.60
C ARG A 44 28.93 14.57 0.82
N SER A 45 29.85 15.52 0.85
CA SER A 45 31.25 15.44 0.40
C SER A 45 31.67 14.05 -0.09
N ASN A 46 31.79 13.90 -1.42
CA ASN A 46 32.43 12.79 -2.13
C ASN A 46 31.81 11.38 -2.02
N ALA A 47 30.58 11.22 -1.54
CA ALA A 47 29.91 9.92 -1.44
C ALA A 47 28.50 9.88 -2.08
N GLY A 48 28.31 10.61 -3.18
CA GLY A 48 27.10 10.52 -3.99
C GLY A 48 27.02 9.17 -4.73
N CYS A 49 25.81 8.60 -4.85
CA CYS A 49 25.57 7.39 -5.64
C CYS A 49 25.15 7.81 -7.06
N ASP A 50 26.05 7.71 -8.04
CA ASP A 50 25.77 8.16 -9.42
C ASP A 50 24.57 7.43 -10.04
N ASN A 51 24.48 6.11 -9.87
CA ASN A 51 23.32 5.32 -10.30
C ASN A 51 22.01 5.81 -9.66
N CYS A 52 22.08 6.32 -8.43
CA CYS A 52 20.89 6.80 -7.72
C CYS A 52 20.36 8.11 -8.33
N GLU A 53 21.26 9.02 -8.70
CA GLU A 53 20.88 10.25 -9.41
C GLU A 53 20.39 9.95 -10.83
N GLU A 54 21.03 9.01 -11.54
CA GLU A 54 20.60 8.60 -12.88
C GLU A 54 19.19 7.99 -12.87
N GLN A 55 18.91 7.07 -11.95
CA GLN A 55 17.58 6.46 -11.83
C GLN A 55 16.52 7.49 -11.40
N LYS A 56 16.88 8.48 -10.57
CA LYS A 56 16.02 9.61 -10.23
C LYS A 56 15.70 10.45 -11.46
N ALA A 57 16.71 10.81 -12.25
CA ALA A 57 16.55 11.57 -13.49
C ALA A 57 15.71 10.81 -14.53
N SER A 58 15.85 9.49 -14.58
CA SER A 58 15.08 8.60 -15.46
C SER A 58 13.66 8.30 -14.96
N GLY A 59 13.28 8.81 -13.78
CA GLY A 59 11.93 8.62 -13.22
C GLY A 59 11.61 7.17 -12.82
N VAL A 60 12.61 6.36 -12.48
CA VAL A 60 12.40 4.94 -12.12
C VAL A 60 11.52 4.84 -10.87
N LEU A 61 10.46 4.03 -10.98
CA LEU A 61 9.51 3.76 -9.90
C LEU A 61 9.77 2.40 -9.25
N SER A 62 9.49 2.33 -7.95
CA SER A 62 9.45 1.06 -7.20
C SER A 62 8.00 0.59 -7.04
N LYS A 63 7.81 -0.73 -6.96
CA LYS A 63 6.51 -1.35 -6.70
C LYS A 63 6.62 -2.25 -5.47
N ALA A 64 5.52 -2.38 -4.74
CA ALA A 64 5.36 -3.31 -3.63
C ALA A 64 3.90 -3.76 -3.55
N GLN A 65 3.66 -4.87 -2.86
CA GLN A 65 2.33 -5.44 -2.68
C GLN A 65 2.14 -5.87 -1.23
N ILE A 66 0.94 -5.61 -0.70
CA ILE A 66 0.49 -6.10 0.60
C ILE A 66 -0.69 -7.03 0.36
N HIS A 67 -0.62 -8.23 0.92
CA HIS A 67 -1.71 -9.18 0.89
C HIS A 67 -2.69 -8.86 2.02
N ILE A 68 -3.96 -8.61 1.67
CA ILE A 68 -5.02 -8.28 2.64
C ILE A 68 -6.08 -9.39 2.77
N THR A 69 -5.92 -10.51 2.05
CA THR A 69 -6.91 -11.59 1.97
C THR A 69 -7.28 -12.16 3.34
N SER A 70 -6.30 -12.51 4.17
CA SER A 70 -6.56 -13.10 5.49
C SER A 70 -7.26 -12.12 6.44
N VAL A 71 -6.95 -10.82 6.33
CA VAL A 71 -7.63 -9.78 7.11
C VAL A 71 -9.09 -9.66 6.68
N LEU A 72 -9.34 -9.57 5.37
CA LEU A 72 -10.70 -9.50 4.82
C LEU A 72 -11.52 -10.75 5.19
N LEU A 73 -10.91 -11.93 5.18
CA LEU A 73 -11.58 -13.16 5.61
C LEU A 73 -11.94 -13.10 7.10
N GLY A 74 -11.01 -12.66 7.94
CA GLY A 74 -11.27 -12.46 9.37
C GLY A 74 -12.40 -11.45 9.63
N HIS A 75 -12.46 -10.38 8.83
CA HIS A 75 -13.53 -9.39 8.93
C HIS A 75 -14.88 -9.96 8.49
N ALA A 76 -14.93 -10.69 7.36
CA ALA A 76 -16.15 -11.31 6.85
C ALA A 76 -16.74 -12.37 7.81
N LEU A 77 -15.89 -13.05 8.58
CA LEU A 77 -16.30 -14.06 9.56
C LEU A 77 -16.66 -13.47 10.94
N ASN A 78 -16.36 -12.19 11.19
CA ASN A 78 -16.59 -11.55 12.48
C ASN A 78 -17.96 -10.85 12.50
N PRO A 79 -18.94 -11.31 13.30
CA PRO A 79 -20.28 -10.71 13.35
C PRO A 79 -20.30 -9.27 13.90
N GLY A 80 -19.23 -8.83 14.58
CA GLY A 80 -19.08 -7.46 15.06
C GLY A 80 -18.56 -6.48 14.00
N ILE A 81 -18.14 -6.96 12.82
CA ILE A 81 -17.70 -6.13 11.71
C ILE A 81 -18.81 -6.08 10.65
N HIS A 82 -19.28 -4.87 10.34
CA HIS A 82 -20.34 -4.65 9.37
C HIS A 82 -19.78 -4.21 8.01
N GLY A 83 -20.55 -4.44 6.95
CA GLY A 83 -20.23 -4.00 5.59
C GLY A 83 -19.39 -4.99 4.77
N ILE A 84 -19.04 -6.15 5.34
CA ILE A 84 -18.44 -7.28 4.62
C ILE A 84 -18.95 -8.59 5.21
N SER A 85 -19.44 -9.48 4.35
CA SER A 85 -19.93 -10.82 4.74
C SER A 85 -19.35 -11.94 3.88
N SER A 86 -18.60 -11.59 2.83
CA SER A 86 -17.95 -12.54 1.93
C SER A 86 -16.69 -11.93 1.30
N LEU A 87 -15.91 -12.77 0.61
CA LEU A 87 -14.80 -12.32 -0.24
C LEU A 87 -15.20 -12.13 -1.71
N VAL A 88 -16.51 -12.11 -2.01
CA VAL A 88 -16.99 -11.81 -3.36
C VAL A 88 -16.56 -10.39 -3.73
N PRO A 89 -16.07 -10.14 -4.97
CA PRO A 89 -15.46 -8.86 -5.32
C PRO A 89 -16.32 -7.62 -5.03
N ASP A 90 -17.64 -7.68 -5.22
CA ASP A 90 -18.50 -6.52 -5.00
C ASP A 90 -18.66 -6.17 -3.51
N ASP A 91 -18.77 -7.17 -2.63
CA ASP A 91 -18.79 -6.96 -1.18
C ASP A 91 -17.46 -6.34 -0.71
N VAL A 92 -16.34 -6.91 -1.16
CA VAL A 92 -14.99 -6.43 -0.81
C VAL A 92 -14.76 -5.01 -1.34
N LYS A 93 -15.20 -4.72 -2.55
CA LYS A 93 -15.05 -3.40 -3.19
C LYS A 93 -15.79 -2.33 -2.39
N GLY A 94 -17.06 -2.57 -2.04
CA GLY A 94 -17.84 -1.63 -1.23
C GLY A 94 -17.19 -1.39 0.14
N TYR A 95 -16.78 -2.48 0.80
CA TYR A 95 -16.12 -2.42 2.09
C TYR A 95 -14.80 -1.63 2.07
N LEU A 96 -13.89 -1.93 1.14
CA LEU A 96 -12.61 -1.24 1.03
C LEU A 96 -12.74 0.22 0.60
N THR A 97 -13.75 0.55 -0.21
CA THR A 97 -14.04 1.95 -0.56
C THR A 97 -14.27 2.80 0.69
N ALA A 98 -15.04 2.27 1.65
CA ALA A 98 -15.30 2.96 2.91
C ALA A 98 -14.14 2.86 3.92
N GLN A 99 -13.45 1.72 4.00
CA GLN A 99 -12.59 1.41 5.15
C GLN A 99 -11.08 1.46 4.86
N LEU A 100 -10.64 1.41 3.60
CA LEU A 100 -9.22 1.43 3.27
C LEU A 100 -8.63 2.83 3.46
N ASN A 101 -7.64 2.93 4.33
CA ASN A 101 -6.92 4.16 4.63
C ASN A 101 -5.41 3.91 4.61
N TRP A 102 -4.61 4.96 4.41
CA TRP A 102 -3.16 4.89 4.53
C TRP A 102 -2.58 6.16 5.13
N ARG A 103 -1.41 6.01 5.77
CA ARG A 103 -0.60 7.09 6.32
C ARG A 103 0.84 6.91 5.89
N ILE A 104 1.52 8.01 5.62
CA ILE A 104 2.93 7.98 5.25
C ILE A 104 3.72 8.74 6.29
N VAL A 105 4.79 8.13 6.79
CA VAL A 105 5.70 8.75 7.75
C VAL A 105 7.13 8.70 7.24
N GLU A 106 7.86 9.81 7.38
CA GLU A 106 9.30 9.83 7.14
C GLU A 106 10.00 9.05 8.25
N ALA A 107 10.92 8.17 7.88
CA ALA A 107 11.40 7.11 8.77
C ALA A 107 12.22 7.61 9.96
N VAL A 108 12.92 8.74 9.82
CA VAL A 108 13.80 9.27 10.87
C VAL A 108 13.07 10.19 11.81
N SER A 109 12.34 11.19 11.29
CA SER A 109 11.61 12.16 12.13
C SER A 109 10.25 11.67 12.60
N GLY A 110 9.69 10.64 11.97
CA GLY A 110 8.31 10.20 12.19
C GLY A 110 7.25 11.19 11.67
N ARG A 111 7.66 12.25 10.96
CA ARG A 111 6.74 13.27 10.43
C ARG A 111 5.81 12.65 9.38
N THR A 112 4.54 13.01 9.46
CA THR A 112 3.56 12.70 8.41
C THR A 112 3.95 13.36 7.09
N VAL A 113 3.92 12.58 6.02
CA VAL A 113 4.26 12.99 4.65
C VAL A 113 2.97 13.22 3.87
N ASN A 114 2.85 14.37 3.21
CA ASN A 114 1.72 14.65 2.32
C ASN A 114 2.00 14.03 0.95
N ILE A 115 1.34 12.92 0.64
CA ILE A 115 1.60 12.17 -0.59
C ILE A 115 1.38 13.00 -1.87
N ASN A 116 0.39 13.89 -1.90
CA ASN A 116 0.08 14.66 -3.10
C ASN A 116 1.14 15.73 -3.38
N GLU A 117 1.74 16.30 -2.33
CA GLU A 117 2.73 17.37 -2.44
C GLU A 117 4.15 16.81 -2.53
N GLU A 118 4.47 15.81 -1.72
CA GLU A 118 5.84 15.34 -1.51
C GLU A 118 6.13 14.04 -2.29
N LEU A 119 5.12 13.28 -2.68
CA LEU A 119 5.23 11.99 -3.37
C LEU A 119 4.26 11.86 -4.57
N PRO A 120 4.16 12.85 -5.48
CA PRO A 120 3.09 12.94 -6.48
C PRO A 120 3.03 11.75 -7.47
N ASN A 121 4.15 11.04 -7.65
CA ASN A 121 4.24 9.87 -8.53
C ASN A 121 3.89 8.54 -7.83
N THR A 122 3.58 8.57 -6.53
CA THR A 122 3.16 7.37 -5.79
C THR A 122 1.68 7.11 -6.03
N LYS A 123 1.37 5.90 -6.51
CA LYS A 123 0.01 5.45 -6.77
C LYS A 123 -0.30 4.19 -5.97
N ILE A 124 -1.37 4.26 -5.19
CA ILE A 124 -1.92 3.14 -4.41
C ILE A 124 -3.19 2.67 -5.11
N PHE A 125 -3.27 1.38 -5.41
CA PHE A 125 -4.44 0.76 -6.03
C PHE A 125 -4.66 -0.62 -5.42
N VAL A 126 -5.90 -1.12 -5.51
CA VAL A 126 -6.25 -2.47 -5.07
C VAL A 126 -6.33 -3.38 -6.29
N MET A 127 -5.75 -4.56 -6.20
CA MET A 127 -5.88 -5.61 -7.22
C MET A 127 -6.71 -6.75 -6.64
N LYS A 128 -7.68 -7.25 -7.39
CA LYS A 128 -8.33 -8.53 -7.14
C LYS A 128 -7.72 -9.59 -8.04
N GLY A 129 -7.61 -10.82 -7.56
CA GLY A 129 -7.15 -11.96 -8.35
C GLY A 129 -7.86 -13.24 -7.91
N THR A 130 -7.64 -14.30 -8.67
CA THR A 130 -8.14 -15.64 -8.36
C THR A 130 -7.07 -16.39 -7.56
N ALA A 131 -7.47 -17.03 -6.46
CA ALA A 131 -6.61 -17.88 -5.65
C ALA A 131 -7.13 -19.33 -5.65
N ASP A 132 -6.29 -20.27 -6.08
CA ASP A 132 -6.55 -21.70 -6.00
C ASP A 132 -5.73 -22.29 -4.85
N HIS A 133 -6.40 -22.63 -3.75
CA HIS A 133 -5.79 -23.25 -2.57
C HIS A 133 -5.83 -24.77 -2.68
N GLN A 134 -4.70 -25.42 -2.39
CA GLN A 134 -4.60 -26.87 -2.41
C GLN A 134 -4.99 -27.44 -1.03
N PRO A 135 -5.65 -28.61 -0.98
CA PRO A 135 -5.94 -29.29 0.29
C PRO A 135 -4.66 -29.74 1.04
N ASP A 136 -3.59 -30.05 0.31
CA ASP A 136 -2.27 -30.36 0.86
C ASP A 136 -1.52 -29.06 1.16
N ASP A 137 -1.14 -28.86 2.42
CA ASP A 137 -0.43 -27.66 2.89
C ASP A 137 1.03 -27.59 2.42
N ARG A 138 1.55 -28.67 1.83
CA ARG A 138 2.86 -28.70 1.16
C ARG A 138 2.82 -28.17 -0.26
N GLU A 139 1.63 -28.04 -0.85
CA GLU A 139 1.47 -27.51 -2.19
C GLU A 139 1.23 -25.99 -2.17
N LEU A 140 1.92 -25.29 -3.08
CA LEU A 140 1.78 -23.84 -3.20
C LEU A 140 0.40 -23.48 -3.77
N SER A 141 -0.25 -22.51 -3.14
CA SER A 141 -1.43 -21.88 -3.71
C SER A 141 -1.09 -21.15 -5.00
N ARG A 142 -2.02 -21.14 -5.96
CA ARG A 142 -1.84 -20.46 -7.26
C ARG A 142 -2.63 -19.17 -7.26
N TYR A 143 -1.98 -18.08 -7.66
CA TYR A 143 -2.60 -16.75 -7.76
C TYR A 143 -2.50 -16.25 -9.19
N ARG A 144 -3.60 -15.78 -9.76
CA ARG A 144 -3.70 -15.40 -11.17
C ARG A 144 -4.78 -14.35 -11.42
N ASP A 145 -4.85 -13.89 -12.67
CA ASP A 145 -5.93 -13.05 -13.20
C ASP A 145 -6.11 -11.73 -12.43
N TYR A 146 -5.00 -11.12 -12.01
CA TYR A 146 -5.03 -9.88 -11.27
C TYR A 146 -5.58 -8.73 -12.12
N THR A 147 -6.67 -8.13 -11.66
CA THR A 147 -7.32 -6.97 -12.26
C THR A 147 -7.52 -5.89 -11.21
N PRO A 148 -7.43 -4.61 -11.58
CA PRO A 148 -7.67 -3.54 -10.61
C PRO A 148 -9.11 -3.46 -10.13
N MET A 149 -9.25 -3.03 -8.88
CA MET A 149 -10.45 -2.43 -8.33
C MET A 149 -10.10 -0.97 -8.03
N TRP A 150 -10.64 -0.05 -8.82
CA TRP A 150 -10.26 1.36 -8.77
C TRP A 150 -11.00 2.14 -7.70
N GLU A 151 -12.24 1.74 -7.43
CA GLU A 151 -13.15 2.39 -6.49
C GLU A 151 -12.58 2.48 -5.06
N PRO A 152 -11.91 1.45 -4.50
CA PRO A 152 -11.31 1.52 -3.17
C PRO A 152 -10.32 2.66 -2.94
N THR A 153 -9.67 3.14 -4.02
CA THR A 153 -8.63 4.16 -3.96
C THR A 153 -9.01 5.46 -4.66
N HIS A 154 -10.13 5.48 -5.38
CA HIS A 154 -10.58 6.64 -6.13
C HIS A 154 -10.83 7.85 -5.21
N GLY A 155 -10.31 9.01 -5.61
CA GLY A 155 -10.48 10.28 -4.87
C GLY A 155 -9.67 10.39 -3.58
N LYS A 156 -8.94 9.36 -3.16
CA LYS A 156 -8.06 9.38 -1.98
C LYS A 156 -6.67 9.92 -2.35
N ALA A 157 -5.99 10.55 -1.39
CA ALA A 157 -4.67 11.14 -1.63
C ALA A 157 -3.63 10.08 -2.05
N GLY A 158 -3.02 10.23 -3.23
CA GLY A 158 -2.13 9.20 -3.80
C GLY A 158 -2.83 7.93 -4.30
N GLY A 159 -4.16 7.91 -4.33
CA GLY A 159 -4.94 6.83 -4.93
C GLY A 159 -4.79 6.80 -6.45
N GLY A 160 -4.63 5.60 -7.00
CA GLY A 160 -4.61 5.35 -8.43
C GLY A 160 -6.03 5.19 -9.00
N GLY A 161 -6.18 5.52 -10.28
CA GLY A 161 -7.38 5.29 -11.08
C GLY A 161 -7.06 4.72 -12.46
N ALA A 162 -8.10 4.48 -13.27
CA ALA A 162 -7.99 3.85 -14.58
C ALA A 162 -7.01 4.54 -15.56
N ASN A 163 -6.79 5.85 -15.39
CA ASN A 163 -5.90 6.64 -16.23
C ASN A 163 -4.43 6.58 -15.78
N ASP A 164 -4.12 6.03 -14.60
CA ASP A 164 -2.76 5.98 -14.06
C ASP A 164 -1.92 4.83 -14.65
N GLY A 165 -2.44 4.10 -15.64
CA GLY A 165 -1.71 3.10 -16.41
C GLY A 165 -1.14 1.95 -15.57
N LEU A 166 -1.83 0.81 -15.54
CA LEU A 166 -1.24 -0.38 -14.91
C LEU A 166 -0.24 -1.03 -15.84
N VAL A 167 1.02 -1.06 -15.43
CA VAL A 167 1.94 -2.07 -15.93
C VAL A 167 1.62 -3.36 -15.16
N ALA A 168 0.74 -4.19 -15.73
CA ALA A 168 0.35 -5.50 -15.22
C ALA A 168 1.59 -6.38 -14.95
N GLN A 169 1.48 -7.25 -13.94
CA GLN A 169 2.50 -8.27 -13.64
C GLN A 169 2.30 -9.49 -14.53
#